data_AF-A0A1J5WE89-F1
#
_entry.id   AF-A0A1J5WE89-F1
#
_cell.length_a   1.000
_cell.length_b   1.000
_cell.length_c   1.000
_cell.angle_alpha   90.00
_cell.angle_beta   90.00
_cell.angle_gamma   90.00
#
_symmetry.space_group_name_H-M   'P 1'
#
loop_
_entity.id
_entity.type
_entity.pdbx_description
1 polymer ?
#
loop_
_entity_poly.entity_id
_entity_poly.type
_entity_poly.pdbx_seq_one_letter_code
_entity_poly.pdbx_strand_id
1 'polypeptide(L)'
;RETPICLVRRYESVSPLALENIERMAPSSIGCSLKKLDLSDTGLINILPKLRIHEDSEVEEFKLAASKEEYITEILEQEKTICVGRVETMELKEYAVSVITKMRLEDCGVGDLSLIATRKEHITEILKQEKPFCVGRVTRVHFYKYAVGSITEMSREDCEVEYLSLNASKEEYITEILKQEKPFCVGRVKTMELGDYAVGVIAKMSLEDCGVEYLRLSASKEEHVAAVLKQEKPFCVGRVKKMWLLGYAVGVITKMSLEDCGVEHLVLAAYKKEEIASVLEQEKPFCVGRVKTMELGYYAVGAITRISLKDCEIEYLSLIASEEAHVAEVLKQENPFCVGRVKNMRFEEYAVGVITKMSLKDCEIGRLVLDATGREHVAEVLKQEKPFCVGRVKKMKLTGYAASVITKMTIHEDNTMAEFDLRGREDHLCRILKEGDNSINLGRIRTGGLRVPEEIKRKLRYTLVDGEGREVLEEENDEEERF
;
A
#
# COMPACT_ATOMS: atom_id res chain seq x y z
N ARG A 1 -31.71 -22.73 -30.09
CA ARG A 1 -31.80 -21.28 -30.37
C ARG A 1 -31.27 -20.60 -29.12
N GLU A 2 -29.98 -20.28 -29.08
CA GLU A 2 -29.36 -19.74 -27.87
C GLU A 2 -28.91 -18.33 -28.18
N THR A 3 -29.88 -17.42 -28.36
CA THR A 3 -29.59 -16.00 -28.21
C THR A 3 -29.61 -15.74 -26.71
N PRO A 4 -28.49 -15.34 -26.10
CA PRO A 4 -28.45 -15.02 -24.68
C PRO A 4 -29.48 -13.93 -24.34
N ILE A 5 -30.22 -14.12 -23.24
CA ILE A 5 -31.31 -13.23 -22.84
C ILE A 5 -30.86 -12.19 -21.82
N CYS A 6 -31.50 -11.01 -21.83
CA CYS A 6 -31.31 -9.97 -20.81
C CYS A 6 -32.58 -9.85 -19.96
N LEU A 7 -32.45 -10.01 -18.64
CA LEU A 7 -33.53 -9.80 -17.67
C LEU A 7 -33.24 -8.52 -16.88
N VAL A 8 -33.86 -7.41 -17.25
CA VAL A 8 -33.62 -6.11 -16.63
C VAL A 8 -34.93 -5.52 -16.12
N ARG A 9 -35.01 -5.23 -14.82
CA ARG A 9 -36.16 -4.59 -14.19
C ARG A 9 -35.75 -3.85 -12.93
N ARG A 10 -36.19 -2.59 -12.76
CA ARG A 10 -35.83 -1.78 -11.59
C ARG A 10 -37.04 -1.01 -11.07
N TYR A 11 -37.29 -1.06 -9.76
CA TYR A 11 -38.27 -0.20 -9.04
C TYR A 11 -39.72 -0.26 -9.56
N GLU A 12 -40.09 -1.28 -10.31
CA GLU A 12 -41.42 -1.41 -10.92
C GLU A 12 -42.24 -2.49 -10.23
N SER A 13 -43.51 -2.15 -9.95
CA SER A 13 -44.49 -3.13 -9.46
C SER A 13 -44.71 -4.22 -10.50
N VAL A 14 -44.77 -5.45 -10.02
CA VAL A 14 -45.08 -6.63 -10.83
C VAL A 14 -46.56 -6.93 -10.61
N SER A 15 -47.29 -7.29 -11.66
CA SER A 15 -48.69 -7.64 -11.48
C SER A 15 -48.82 -8.84 -10.53
N PRO A 16 -49.83 -8.89 -9.64
CA PRO A 16 -50.04 -10.03 -8.75
C PRO A 16 -50.12 -11.36 -9.50
N LEU A 17 -50.76 -11.35 -10.69
CA LEU A 17 -50.84 -12.50 -11.58
C LEU A 17 -49.47 -12.99 -12.06
N ALA A 18 -48.52 -12.09 -12.35
CA ALA A 18 -47.18 -12.48 -12.74
C ALA A 18 -46.40 -13.09 -11.58
N LEU A 19 -46.56 -12.58 -10.35
CA LEU A 19 -45.95 -13.17 -9.16
C LEU A 19 -46.53 -14.55 -8.84
N GLU A 20 -47.87 -14.69 -8.86
CA GLU A 20 -48.58 -15.96 -8.68
C GLU A 20 -48.14 -17.00 -9.73
N ASN A 21 -47.91 -16.55 -10.98
CA ASN A 21 -47.40 -17.43 -12.02
C ASN A 21 -45.97 -17.90 -11.71
N ILE A 22 -45.06 -17.02 -11.27
CA ILE A 22 -43.68 -17.36 -10.91
C ILE A 22 -43.66 -18.35 -9.74
N GLU A 23 -44.45 -18.08 -8.71
CA GLU A 23 -44.57 -18.93 -7.51
C GLU A 23 -44.96 -20.37 -7.89
N ARG A 24 -45.91 -20.52 -8.83
CA ARG A 24 -46.36 -21.82 -9.34
C ARG A 24 -45.36 -22.54 -10.23
N MET A 25 -44.29 -21.88 -10.68
CA MET A 25 -43.28 -22.53 -11.52
C MET A 25 -42.41 -23.47 -10.69
N ALA A 26 -42.12 -24.66 -11.24
CA ALA A 26 -41.15 -25.55 -10.63
C ALA A 26 -39.73 -24.93 -10.67
N PRO A 27 -38.88 -25.17 -9.66
CA PRO A 27 -37.48 -24.80 -9.71
C PRO A 27 -36.77 -25.38 -10.94
N SER A 28 -35.83 -24.62 -11.50
CA SER A 28 -35.06 -25.01 -12.69
C SER A 28 -35.92 -25.45 -13.90
N SER A 29 -37.13 -24.90 -14.05
CA SER A 29 -38.05 -25.22 -15.15
C SER A 29 -37.81 -24.39 -16.41
N ILE A 30 -37.14 -23.25 -16.30
CA ILE A 30 -36.88 -22.33 -17.42
C ILE A 30 -35.45 -22.50 -17.90
N GLY A 31 -35.24 -23.25 -18.97
CA GLY A 31 -33.93 -23.29 -19.64
C GLY A 31 -33.61 -21.94 -20.29
N CYS A 32 -32.49 -21.33 -19.92
CA CYS A 32 -32.03 -20.09 -20.54
C CYS A 32 -30.50 -20.01 -20.62
N SER A 33 -30.02 -19.28 -21.62
CA SER A 33 -28.66 -18.75 -21.68
C SER A 33 -28.76 -17.28 -21.30
N LEU A 34 -28.17 -16.88 -20.18
CA LEU A 34 -28.29 -15.54 -19.62
C LEU A 34 -27.12 -14.68 -20.10
N LYS A 35 -27.43 -13.51 -20.67
CA LYS A 35 -26.42 -12.48 -20.96
C LYS A 35 -26.25 -11.53 -19.78
N LYS A 36 -27.38 -11.04 -19.28
CA LYS A 36 -27.46 -10.02 -18.24
C LYS A 36 -28.68 -10.24 -17.36
N LEU A 37 -28.50 -10.14 -16.06
CA LEU A 37 -29.57 -10.06 -15.07
C LEU A 37 -29.35 -8.83 -14.21
N ASP A 38 -30.35 -7.95 -14.13
CA ASP A 38 -30.32 -6.71 -13.36
C ASP A 38 -31.72 -6.48 -12.79
N LEU A 39 -31.96 -7.02 -11.60
CA LEU A 39 -33.24 -6.97 -10.92
C LEU A 39 -33.08 -6.20 -9.61
N SER A 40 -33.80 -5.09 -9.47
CA SER A 40 -33.72 -4.21 -8.30
C SER A 40 -35.11 -3.93 -7.74
N ASP A 41 -35.30 -4.24 -6.45
CA ASP A 41 -36.49 -3.94 -5.66
C ASP A 41 -37.80 -4.37 -6.35
N THR A 42 -37.83 -5.64 -6.77
CA THR A 42 -38.95 -6.20 -7.52
C THR A 42 -39.17 -7.67 -7.18
N GLY A 43 -40.43 -8.11 -7.11
CA GLY A 43 -40.77 -9.52 -6.88
C GLY A 43 -40.35 -10.44 -8.04
N LEU A 44 -39.95 -9.89 -9.20
CA LEU A 44 -39.33 -10.69 -10.27
C LEU A 44 -38.02 -11.35 -9.85
N ILE A 45 -37.37 -10.90 -8.76
CA ILE A 45 -36.15 -11.54 -8.23
C ILE A 45 -36.39 -13.04 -7.97
N ASN A 46 -37.60 -13.43 -7.55
CA ASN A 46 -38.01 -14.82 -7.33
C ASN A 46 -38.06 -15.68 -8.60
N ILE A 47 -37.86 -15.11 -9.79
CA ILE A 47 -37.64 -15.91 -11.01
C ILE A 47 -36.33 -16.71 -10.94
N LEU A 48 -35.34 -16.22 -10.19
CA LEU A 48 -33.99 -16.78 -10.14
C LEU A 48 -33.96 -18.31 -9.91
N PRO A 49 -34.61 -18.87 -8.86
CA PRO A 49 -34.64 -20.31 -8.63
C PRO A 49 -35.36 -21.11 -9.72
N LYS A 50 -36.16 -20.45 -10.56
CA LYS A 50 -36.88 -21.07 -11.68
C LYS A 50 -36.00 -21.19 -12.94
N LEU A 51 -34.92 -20.41 -13.01
CA LEU A 51 -33.97 -20.45 -14.12
C LEU A 51 -33.08 -21.70 -14.04
N ARG A 52 -32.84 -22.31 -15.20
CA ARG A 52 -31.86 -23.37 -15.40
C ARG A 52 -30.76 -22.83 -16.32
N ILE A 53 -29.80 -22.16 -15.69
CA ILE A 53 -28.61 -21.60 -16.32
C ILE A 53 -27.53 -22.69 -16.31
N HIS A 54 -26.93 -22.95 -17.47
CA HIS A 54 -25.83 -23.91 -17.59
C HIS A 54 -24.54 -23.33 -16.98
N GLU A 55 -23.68 -24.17 -16.40
CA GLU A 55 -22.40 -23.74 -15.81
C GLU A 55 -21.45 -23.08 -16.83
N ASP A 56 -21.50 -23.54 -18.08
CA ASP A 56 -20.77 -22.94 -19.21
C ASP A 56 -21.42 -21.67 -19.79
N SER A 57 -22.50 -21.15 -19.18
CA SER A 57 -23.10 -19.90 -19.63
C SER A 57 -22.19 -18.73 -19.24
N GLU A 58 -21.80 -17.92 -20.22
CA GLU A 58 -21.06 -16.69 -20.00
C GLU A 58 -22.04 -15.53 -19.76
N VAL A 59 -22.07 -15.01 -18.54
CA VAL A 59 -22.94 -13.92 -18.09
C VAL A 59 -22.09 -12.65 -17.91
N GLU A 60 -22.37 -11.61 -18.67
CA GLU A 60 -21.63 -10.34 -18.58
C GLU A 60 -21.94 -9.62 -17.25
N GLU A 61 -23.21 -9.64 -16.81
CA GLU A 61 -23.64 -8.85 -15.65
C GLU A 61 -24.73 -9.56 -14.85
N PHE A 62 -24.52 -9.73 -13.54
CA PHE A 62 -25.48 -10.29 -12.59
C PHE A 62 -25.66 -9.34 -11.40
N LYS A 63 -26.74 -8.56 -11.39
CA LYS A 63 -27.03 -7.56 -10.37
C LYS A 63 -28.36 -7.82 -9.70
N LEU A 64 -28.32 -7.91 -8.37
CA LEU A 64 -29.50 -8.01 -7.52
C LEU A 64 -29.46 -6.93 -6.43
N ALA A 65 -30.56 -6.21 -6.29
CA ALA A 65 -30.78 -5.31 -5.16
C ALA A 65 -32.13 -5.58 -4.52
N ALA A 66 -32.15 -5.78 -3.20
CA ALA A 66 -33.37 -6.01 -2.45
C ALA A 66 -33.36 -5.23 -1.13
N SER A 67 -34.10 -4.13 -1.08
CA SER A 67 -34.27 -3.30 0.11
C SER A 67 -35.16 -3.90 1.19
N LYS A 68 -35.86 -4.99 0.85
CA LYS A 68 -36.72 -5.75 1.74
C LYS A 68 -36.48 -7.24 1.57
N GLU A 69 -36.60 -7.97 2.68
CA GLU A 69 -36.47 -9.42 2.72
C GLU A 69 -37.50 -10.15 1.85
N GLU A 70 -38.72 -9.59 1.73
CA GLU A 70 -39.84 -10.16 0.96
C GLU A 70 -39.49 -10.46 -0.51
N TYR A 71 -38.50 -9.76 -1.08
CA TYR A 71 -38.08 -9.97 -2.46
C TYR A 71 -37.17 -11.20 -2.66
N ILE A 72 -36.64 -11.79 -1.58
CA ILE A 72 -35.69 -12.90 -1.67
C ILE A 72 -36.09 -14.12 -0.83
N THR A 73 -37.19 -14.05 -0.08
CA THR A 73 -37.63 -15.13 0.83
C THR A 73 -37.72 -16.48 0.11
N GLU A 74 -38.34 -16.53 -1.07
CA GLU A 74 -38.47 -17.76 -1.86
C GLU A 74 -37.12 -18.34 -2.30
N ILE A 75 -36.11 -17.48 -2.50
CA ILE A 75 -34.75 -17.90 -2.85
C ILE A 75 -34.07 -18.53 -1.64
N LEU A 76 -34.19 -17.91 -0.47
CA LEU A 76 -33.57 -18.39 0.76
C LEU A 76 -34.20 -19.73 1.24
N GLU A 77 -35.46 -19.96 0.94
CA GLU A 77 -36.17 -21.21 1.23
C GLU A 77 -35.75 -22.39 0.33
N GLN A 78 -34.98 -22.14 -0.75
CA GLN A 78 -34.51 -23.24 -1.61
C GLN A 78 -33.48 -24.11 -0.89
N GLU A 79 -33.69 -25.43 -0.95
CA GLU A 79 -32.69 -26.42 -0.54
C GLU A 79 -31.55 -26.55 -1.57
N LYS A 80 -31.87 -26.38 -2.86
CA LYS A 80 -30.90 -26.53 -3.95
C LYS A 80 -30.23 -25.21 -4.26
N THR A 81 -28.91 -25.26 -4.41
CA THR A 81 -28.11 -24.14 -4.91
C THR A 81 -28.45 -23.82 -6.36
N ILE A 82 -28.36 -22.55 -6.71
CA ILE A 82 -28.67 -21.96 -8.01
C ILE A 82 -27.37 -21.80 -8.79
N CYS A 83 -27.31 -22.39 -9.98
CA CYS A 83 -26.22 -22.16 -10.93
C CYS A 83 -26.44 -20.80 -11.62
N VAL A 84 -25.40 -19.97 -11.67
CA VAL A 84 -25.45 -18.64 -12.31
C VAL A 84 -24.55 -18.53 -13.55
N GLY A 85 -23.84 -19.61 -13.91
CA GLY A 85 -22.84 -19.59 -14.98
C GLY A 85 -21.57 -18.85 -14.59
N ARG A 86 -20.67 -18.65 -15.55
CA ARG A 86 -19.46 -17.82 -15.40
C ARG A 86 -19.85 -16.36 -15.52
N VAL A 87 -19.62 -15.58 -14.47
CA VAL A 87 -20.10 -14.20 -14.36
C VAL A 87 -18.93 -13.22 -14.45
N GLU A 88 -18.94 -12.32 -15.41
CA GLU A 88 -17.91 -11.27 -15.49
C GLU A 88 -18.05 -10.28 -14.33
N THR A 89 -19.25 -9.72 -14.09
CA THR A 89 -19.51 -8.82 -12.95
C THR A 89 -20.75 -9.22 -12.17
N MET A 90 -20.60 -9.48 -10.86
CA MET A 90 -21.67 -9.77 -9.92
C MET A 90 -21.79 -8.69 -8.84
N GLU A 91 -22.98 -8.12 -8.66
CA GLU A 91 -23.26 -7.14 -7.60
C GLU A 91 -24.50 -7.54 -6.81
N LEU A 92 -24.34 -7.78 -5.51
CA LEU A 92 -25.44 -8.07 -4.59
C LEU A 92 -25.57 -6.95 -3.55
N LYS A 93 -26.74 -6.32 -3.51
CA LYS A 93 -27.04 -5.18 -2.66
C LYS A 93 -28.16 -5.49 -1.67
N GLU A 94 -27.93 -5.06 -0.44
CA GLU A 94 -28.88 -5.13 0.66
C GLU A 94 -29.27 -6.57 0.99
N TYR A 95 -30.55 -6.91 1.16
CA TYR A 95 -30.95 -8.29 1.44
C TYR A 95 -30.44 -9.28 0.38
N ALA A 96 -30.27 -8.84 -0.88
CA ALA A 96 -29.74 -9.69 -1.95
C ALA A 96 -28.33 -10.23 -1.66
N VAL A 97 -27.56 -9.61 -0.75
CA VAL A 97 -26.28 -10.16 -0.28
C VAL A 97 -26.45 -11.58 0.25
N SER A 98 -27.54 -11.86 0.98
CA SER A 98 -27.83 -13.20 1.52
C SER A 98 -28.12 -14.25 0.45
N VAL A 99 -28.44 -13.86 -0.79
CA VAL A 99 -28.66 -14.80 -1.90
C VAL A 99 -27.39 -15.58 -2.25
N ILE A 100 -26.20 -15.06 -1.92
CA ILE A 100 -24.93 -15.75 -2.20
C ILE A 100 -24.85 -17.14 -1.56
N THR A 101 -25.49 -17.36 -0.41
CA THR A 101 -25.50 -18.67 0.27
C THR A 101 -26.26 -19.74 -0.51
N LYS A 102 -27.07 -19.31 -1.48
CA LYS A 102 -27.86 -20.17 -2.36
C LYS A 102 -27.28 -20.25 -3.76
N MET A 103 -26.12 -19.67 -4.02
CA MET A 103 -25.45 -19.75 -5.32
C MET A 103 -24.43 -20.88 -5.34
N ARG A 104 -24.35 -21.60 -6.45
CA ARG A 104 -23.28 -22.57 -6.72
C ARG A 104 -22.18 -21.87 -7.50
N LEU A 105 -21.10 -21.50 -6.82
CA LEU A 105 -19.98 -20.75 -7.40
C LEU A 105 -18.69 -21.56 -7.56
N GLU A 106 -18.60 -22.76 -6.98
CA GLU A 106 -17.38 -23.60 -6.98
C GLU A 106 -16.81 -23.85 -8.39
N ASP A 107 -17.68 -24.16 -9.35
CA ASP A 107 -17.30 -24.40 -10.76
C ASP A 107 -17.57 -23.18 -11.68
N CYS A 108 -18.02 -22.07 -11.10
CA CYS A 108 -18.38 -20.86 -11.83
C CYS A 108 -17.35 -19.77 -11.56
N GLY A 109 -16.58 -19.39 -12.58
CA GLY A 109 -15.66 -18.25 -12.46
C GLY A 109 -16.44 -16.94 -12.27
N VAL A 110 -16.03 -16.11 -11.32
CA VAL A 110 -16.52 -14.73 -11.20
C VAL A 110 -15.38 -13.76 -11.47
N GLY A 111 -15.58 -12.78 -12.35
CA GLY A 111 -14.62 -11.69 -12.52
C GLY A 111 -14.62 -10.81 -11.26
N ASP A 112 -15.62 -9.96 -11.14
CA ASP A 112 -15.77 -9.01 -10.04
C ASP A 112 -17.02 -9.32 -9.20
N LEU A 113 -16.86 -9.65 -7.92
CA LEU A 113 -17.93 -9.85 -6.94
C LEU A 113 -17.99 -8.68 -5.97
N SER A 114 -19.15 -8.01 -5.88
CA SER A 114 -19.38 -6.91 -4.93
C SER A 114 -20.58 -7.18 -4.03
N LEU A 115 -20.35 -7.23 -2.71
CA LEU A 115 -21.37 -7.36 -1.68
C LEU A 115 -21.52 -6.06 -0.88
N ILE A 116 -22.73 -5.50 -0.85
CA ILE A 116 -22.99 -4.21 -0.22
C ILE A 116 -24.20 -4.31 0.72
N ALA A 117 -23.96 -4.31 2.03
CA ALA A 117 -25.04 -4.36 3.02
C ALA A 117 -25.08 -3.09 3.89
N THR A 118 -26.14 -2.30 3.76
CA THR A 118 -26.31 -1.03 4.49
C THR A 118 -26.82 -1.21 5.93
N ARG A 119 -27.44 -2.36 6.26
CA ARG A 119 -27.97 -2.71 7.59
C ARG A 119 -27.49 -4.09 8.01
N LYS A 120 -27.38 -4.33 9.33
CA LYS A 120 -26.99 -5.63 9.91
C LYS A 120 -27.91 -6.77 9.46
N GLU A 121 -29.22 -6.49 9.37
CA GLU A 121 -30.24 -7.47 8.97
C GLU A 121 -29.96 -8.13 7.61
N HIS A 122 -29.34 -7.40 6.67
CA HIS A 122 -29.06 -7.86 5.30
C HIS A 122 -28.10 -9.06 5.20
N ILE A 123 -27.29 -9.32 6.23
CA ILE A 123 -26.34 -10.44 6.27
C ILE A 123 -26.71 -11.48 7.32
N THR A 124 -27.88 -11.35 7.97
CA THR A 124 -28.27 -12.22 9.07
C THR A 124 -28.31 -13.69 8.65
N GLU A 125 -28.77 -13.98 7.44
CA GLU A 125 -28.82 -15.35 6.94
C GLU A 125 -27.43 -15.94 6.73
N ILE A 126 -26.49 -15.15 6.20
CA ILE A 126 -25.09 -15.55 6.06
C ILE A 126 -24.47 -15.88 7.43
N LEU A 127 -24.79 -15.13 8.47
CA LEU A 127 -24.24 -15.36 9.81
C LEU A 127 -24.91 -16.49 10.59
N LYS A 128 -26.08 -16.98 10.14
CA LYS A 128 -26.85 -18.05 10.81
C LYS A 128 -26.52 -19.44 10.28
N GLN A 129 -26.06 -19.55 9.04
CA GLN A 129 -25.80 -20.83 8.41
C GLN A 129 -24.65 -21.59 9.09
N GLU A 130 -24.72 -22.91 9.10
CA GLU A 130 -23.66 -23.75 9.69
C GLU A 130 -22.47 -23.96 8.75
N LYS A 131 -22.69 -23.82 7.44
CA LYS A 131 -21.69 -24.09 6.40
C LYS A 131 -21.24 -22.79 5.76
N PRO A 132 -19.91 -22.52 5.71
CA PRO A 132 -19.38 -21.39 4.97
C PRO A 132 -19.82 -21.40 3.51
N PHE A 133 -20.07 -20.22 2.94
CA PHE A 133 -20.34 -20.10 1.51
C PHE A 133 -19.02 -20.06 0.73
N CYS A 134 -19.01 -20.65 -0.46
CA CYS A 134 -17.89 -20.60 -1.37
C CYS A 134 -18.12 -19.53 -2.44
N VAL A 135 -17.11 -18.71 -2.72
CA VAL A 135 -17.13 -17.76 -3.85
C VAL A 135 -16.50 -18.35 -5.12
N GLY A 136 -15.96 -19.57 -5.03
CA GLY A 136 -15.23 -20.24 -6.10
C GLY A 136 -13.95 -19.50 -6.48
N ARG A 137 -13.66 -19.47 -7.78
CA ARG A 137 -12.55 -18.70 -8.34
C ARG A 137 -13.02 -17.29 -8.71
N VAL A 138 -12.51 -16.29 -7.98
CA VAL A 138 -12.86 -14.88 -8.19
C VAL A 138 -11.64 -14.02 -8.51
N THR A 139 -11.75 -13.15 -9.52
CA THR A 139 -10.68 -12.19 -9.80
C THR A 139 -10.63 -11.11 -8.70
N ARG A 140 -11.77 -10.47 -8.40
CA ARG A 140 -11.86 -9.43 -7.37
C ARG A 140 -13.11 -9.60 -6.52
N VAL A 141 -12.96 -9.55 -5.20
CA VAL A 141 -14.07 -9.56 -4.24
C VAL A 141 -14.05 -8.28 -3.42
N HIS A 142 -15.19 -7.61 -3.34
CA HIS A 142 -15.38 -6.39 -2.58
C HIS A 142 -16.51 -6.55 -1.57
N PHE A 143 -16.21 -6.26 -0.30
CA PHE A 143 -17.22 -6.20 0.76
C PHE A 143 -17.30 -4.78 1.32
N TYR A 144 -18.51 -4.21 1.29
CA TYR A 144 -18.78 -2.87 1.77
C TYR A 144 -19.77 -2.85 2.91
N LYS A 145 -19.50 -2.00 3.91
CA LYS A 145 -20.36 -1.77 5.07
C LYS A 145 -20.58 -3.07 5.86
N TYR A 146 -21.82 -3.42 6.24
CA TYR A 146 -22.09 -4.65 6.99
C TYR A 146 -21.69 -5.92 6.23
N ALA A 147 -21.52 -5.88 4.91
CA ALA A 147 -21.09 -7.05 4.15
C ALA A 147 -19.68 -7.51 4.56
N VAL A 148 -18.86 -6.62 5.14
CA VAL A 148 -17.57 -7.02 5.72
C VAL A 148 -17.74 -8.12 6.76
N GLY A 149 -18.85 -8.17 7.51
CA GLY A 149 -19.18 -9.26 8.43
C GLY A 149 -19.24 -10.64 7.78
N SER A 150 -19.68 -10.71 6.53
CA SER A 150 -19.82 -11.96 5.77
C SER A 150 -18.49 -12.65 5.48
N ILE A 151 -17.35 -11.95 5.57
CA ILE A 151 -16.03 -12.55 5.32
C ILE A 151 -15.71 -13.68 6.30
N THR A 152 -16.32 -13.67 7.48
CA THR A 152 -16.11 -14.69 8.52
C THR A 152 -16.75 -16.02 8.17
N GLU A 153 -17.70 -16.02 7.24
CA GLU A 153 -18.48 -17.19 6.81
C GLU A 153 -18.09 -17.64 5.39
N MET A 154 -16.92 -17.22 4.89
CA MET A 154 -16.39 -17.62 3.59
C MET A 154 -15.54 -18.89 3.71
N SER A 155 -15.66 -19.82 2.75
CA SER A 155 -14.92 -21.09 2.76
C SER A 155 -13.39 -20.93 2.58
N ARG A 156 -12.60 -21.84 3.17
CA ARG A 156 -11.13 -21.90 3.08
C ARG A 156 -10.61 -22.77 1.93
N GLU A 157 -11.31 -23.86 1.59
CA GLU A 157 -10.74 -24.95 0.78
C GLU A 157 -10.83 -24.68 -0.73
N ASP A 158 -11.89 -24.00 -1.18
CA ASP A 158 -12.23 -23.85 -2.61
C ASP A 158 -12.34 -22.38 -3.07
N CYS A 159 -11.89 -21.44 -2.24
CA CYS A 159 -11.89 -20.01 -2.57
C CYS A 159 -10.50 -19.54 -3.02
N GLU A 160 -10.38 -19.20 -4.30
CA GLU A 160 -9.21 -18.52 -4.87
C GLU A 160 -9.58 -17.09 -5.26
N VAL A 161 -8.99 -16.10 -4.58
CA VAL A 161 -9.28 -14.68 -4.76
C VAL A 161 -8.02 -13.93 -5.15
N GLU A 162 -7.98 -13.33 -6.36
CA GLU A 162 -6.78 -12.57 -6.76
C GLU A 162 -6.70 -11.22 -6.01
N TYR A 163 -7.85 -10.58 -5.74
CA TYR A 163 -7.93 -9.29 -5.06
C TYR A 163 -9.11 -9.25 -4.07
N LEU A 164 -8.84 -9.06 -2.79
CA LEU A 164 -9.83 -8.87 -1.72
C LEU A 164 -9.83 -7.43 -1.23
N SER A 165 -10.98 -6.78 -1.22
CA SER A 165 -11.16 -5.44 -0.66
C SER A 165 -12.27 -5.40 0.39
N LEU A 166 -11.93 -4.95 1.60
CA LEU A 166 -12.89 -4.72 2.69
C LEU A 166 -12.94 -3.23 3.02
N ASN A 167 -14.12 -2.63 3.01
CA ASN A 167 -14.31 -1.24 3.39
C ASN A 167 -15.45 -1.08 4.41
N ALA A 168 -15.08 -0.59 5.60
CA ALA A 168 -16.02 -0.34 6.69
C ALA A 168 -15.82 1.08 7.25
N SER A 169 -16.72 1.99 6.92
CA SER A 169 -16.66 3.39 7.39
C SER A 169 -17.20 3.60 8.80
N LYS A 170 -17.75 2.56 9.44
CA LYS A 170 -18.28 2.60 10.81
C LYS A 170 -17.89 1.35 11.58
N GLU A 171 -17.70 1.50 12.90
CA GLU A 171 -17.34 0.40 13.80
C GLU A 171 -18.38 -0.73 13.81
N GLU A 172 -19.68 -0.36 13.77
CA GLU A 172 -20.81 -1.29 13.80
C GLU A 172 -20.75 -2.39 12.74
N TYR A 173 -20.08 -2.12 11.61
CA TYR A 173 -19.93 -3.06 10.50
C TYR A 173 -18.99 -4.23 10.79
N ILE A 174 -18.09 -4.08 11.77
CA ILE A 174 -17.08 -5.09 12.11
C ILE A 174 -17.14 -5.55 13.56
N THR A 175 -18.04 -4.97 14.37
CA THR A 175 -18.12 -5.24 15.82
C THR A 175 -18.24 -6.72 16.14
N GLU A 176 -19.03 -7.50 15.39
CA GLU A 176 -19.16 -8.94 15.63
C GLU A 176 -17.88 -9.71 15.27
N ILE A 177 -17.15 -9.28 14.23
CA ILE A 177 -15.87 -9.89 13.85
C ILE A 177 -14.84 -9.69 14.96
N LEU A 178 -14.78 -8.48 15.53
CA LEU A 178 -13.81 -8.17 16.58
C LEU A 178 -14.05 -8.95 17.88
N LYS A 179 -15.29 -9.37 18.15
CA LYS A 179 -15.65 -10.22 19.31
C LYS A 179 -15.21 -11.68 19.14
N GLN A 180 -14.92 -12.14 17.92
CA GLN A 180 -14.50 -13.50 17.70
C GLN A 180 -13.14 -13.76 18.38
N GLU A 181 -13.06 -14.86 19.14
CA GLU A 181 -11.82 -15.27 19.81
C GLU A 181 -10.86 -15.96 18.85
N LYS A 182 -11.41 -16.79 17.95
CA LYS A 182 -10.63 -17.57 17.00
C LYS A 182 -10.42 -16.77 15.71
N PRO A 183 -9.19 -16.68 15.21
CA PRO A 183 -8.95 -16.14 13.88
C PRO A 183 -9.68 -16.97 12.81
N PHE A 184 -10.20 -16.31 11.77
CA PHE A 184 -10.83 -16.96 10.62
C PHE A 184 -9.90 -16.94 9.41
N CYS A 185 -10.11 -17.85 8.47
CA CYS A 185 -9.32 -17.91 7.23
C CYS A 185 -10.08 -17.25 6.08
N VAL A 186 -9.38 -16.58 5.17
CA VAL A 186 -9.96 -15.93 3.99
C VAL A 186 -9.63 -16.66 2.67
N GLY A 187 -9.19 -17.91 2.76
CA GLY A 187 -8.73 -18.69 1.61
C GLY A 187 -7.40 -18.18 1.05
N ARG A 188 -7.14 -18.45 -0.23
CA ARG A 188 -5.94 -17.94 -0.93
C ARG A 188 -6.24 -16.56 -1.48
N VAL A 189 -5.54 -15.55 -0.97
CA VAL A 189 -5.70 -14.14 -1.38
C VAL A 189 -4.35 -13.61 -1.84
N LYS A 190 -4.24 -13.16 -3.09
CA LYS A 190 -2.99 -12.60 -3.61
C LYS A 190 -2.80 -11.12 -3.23
N THR A 191 -3.84 -10.32 -3.38
CA THR A 191 -3.85 -8.88 -3.08
C THR A 191 -4.93 -8.56 -2.06
N MET A 192 -4.62 -7.83 -1.00
CA MET A 192 -5.58 -7.46 0.05
C MET A 192 -5.54 -5.96 0.33
N GLU A 193 -6.71 -5.31 0.29
CA GLU A 193 -6.89 -3.90 0.63
C GLU A 193 -7.95 -3.71 1.71
N LEU A 194 -7.58 -3.13 2.85
CA LEU A 194 -8.48 -2.88 3.98
C LEU A 194 -8.59 -1.38 4.25
N GLY A 195 -9.81 -0.86 4.24
CA GLY A 195 -10.12 0.56 4.41
C GLY A 195 -10.90 0.87 5.69
N ASP A 196 -10.47 1.91 6.39
CA ASP A 196 -11.08 2.44 7.61
C ASP A 196 -11.20 1.35 8.71
N TYR A 197 -12.37 1.16 9.33
CA TYR A 197 -12.53 0.16 10.39
C TYR A 197 -12.19 -1.25 9.91
N ALA A 198 -12.25 -1.55 8.60
CA ALA A 198 -11.87 -2.85 8.09
C ALA A 198 -10.38 -3.19 8.35
N VAL A 199 -9.53 -2.19 8.59
CA VAL A 199 -8.15 -2.41 9.07
C VAL A 199 -8.15 -3.20 10.39
N GLY A 200 -9.14 -2.97 11.26
CA GLY A 200 -9.37 -3.74 12.50
C GLY A 200 -9.52 -5.25 12.29
N VAL A 201 -10.03 -5.66 11.14
CA VAL A 201 -10.36 -7.05 10.84
C VAL A 201 -9.11 -7.90 10.63
N ILE A 202 -7.99 -7.31 10.14
CA ILE A 202 -6.78 -8.07 9.82
C ILE A 202 -6.24 -8.86 11.01
N ALA A 203 -6.37 -8.32 12.21
CA ALA A 203 -5.86 -8.96 13.42
C ALA A 203 -6.76 -10.11 13.92
N LYS A 204 -7.87 -10.36 13.24
CA LYS A 204 -8.75 -11.53 13.40
C LYS A 204 -8.62 -12.51 12.23
N MET A 205 -7.74 -12.26 11.27
CA MET A 205 -7.49 -13.17 10.15
C MET A 205 -6.30 -14.09 10.47
N SER A 206 -6.40 -15.34 10.02
CA SER A 206 -5.27 -16.28 9.96
C SER A 206 -4.64 -16.22 8.57
N LEU A 207 -3.52 -15.49 8.46
CA LEU A 207 -2.88 -15.16 7.18
C LEU A 207 -1.66 -16.03 6.82
N GLU A 208 -1.25 -16.95 7.69
CA GLU A 208 -0.04 -17.77 7.51
C GLU A 208 -0.02 -18.54 6.18
N ASP A 209 -1.17 -19.13 5.81
CA ASP A 209 -1.34 -19.91 4.58
C ASP A 209 -2.04 -19.15 3.44
N CYS A 210 -2.39 -17.87 3.64
CA CYS A 210 -3.21 -17.12 2.67
C CYS A 210 -2.44 -16.73 1.40
N GLY A 211 -1.11 -16.64 1.46
CA GLY A 211 -0.27 -16.30 0.30
C GLY A 211 -0.39 -14.84 -0.16
N VAL A 212 -0.74 -13.91 0.74
CA VAL A 212 -0.86 -12.47 0.44
C VAL A 212 0.48 -11.93 -0.06
N GLU A 213 0.53 -11.49 -1.32
CA GLU A 213 1.72 -10.88 -1.91
C GLU A 213 1.72 -9.36 -1.72
N TYR A 214 0.55 -8.72 -1.81
CA TYR A 214 0.38 -7.28 -1.65
C TYR A 214 -0.68 -6.97 -0.59
N LEU A 215 -0.30 -6.18 0.42
CA LEU A 215 -1.17 -5.73 1.50
C LEU A 215 -1.22 -4.20 1.53
N ARG A 216 -2.43 -3.63 1.46
CA ARG A 216 -2.66 -2.20 1.65
C ARG A 216 -3.64 -1.95 2.78
N LEU A 217 -3.22 -1.16 3.77
CA LEU A 217 -4.06 -0.71 4.87
C LEU A 217 -4.17 0.81 4.82
N SER A 218 -5.40 1.32 4.90
CA SER A 218 -5.67 2.76 4.89
C SER A 218 -6.68 3.12 5.95
N ALA A 219 -6.32 4.02 6.87
CA ALA A 219 -7.21 4.47 7.93
C ALA A 219 -7.17 5.99 8.06
N SER A 220 -8.32 6.64 7.88
CA SER A 220 -8.45 8.10 7.93
C SER A 220 -8.59 8.67 9.35
N LYS A 221 -8.85 7.84 10.36
CA LYS A 221 -9.03 8.24 11.77
C LYS A 221 -8.41 7.23 12.73
N GLU A 222 -8.08 7.67 13.93
CA GLU A 222 -7.52 6.84 15.00
C GLU A 222 -8.46 5.68 15.40
N GLU A 223 -9.76 5.96 15.52
CA GLU A 223 -10.80 5.00 15.87
C GLU A 223 -10.82 3.77 14.94
N HIS A 224 -10.41 3.93 13.67
CA HIS A 224 -10.38 2.85 12.67
C HIS A 224 -9.36 1.75 12.99
N VAL A 225 -8.28 2.10 13.71
CA VAL A 225 -7.18 1.17 14.05
C VAL A 225 -7.12 0.84 15.54
N ALA A 226 -7.97 1.47 16.36
CA ALA A 226 -7.95 1.33 17.82
C ALA A 226 -8.06 -0.13 18.28
N ALA A 227 -8.86 -0.96 17.59
CA ALA A 227 -8.99 -2.38 17.89
C ALA A 227 -7.68 -3.17 17.70
N VAL A 228 -6.87 -2.81 16.71
CA VAL A 228 -5.57 -3.46 16.45
C VAL A 228 -4.52 -2.96 17.44
N LEU A 229 -4.47 -1.64 17.68
CA LEU A 229 -3.48 -1.04 18.57
C LEU A 229 -3.63 -1.47 20.03
N LYS A 230 -4.86 -1.83 20.46
CA LYS A 230 -5.12 -2.39 21.80
C LYS A 230 -4.61 -3.82 22.00
N GLN A 231 -4.20 -4.52 20.94
CA GLN A 231 -3.71 -5.88 21.09
C GLN A 231 -2.34 -5.92 21.75
N GLU A 232 -2.17 -6.84 22.70
CA GLU A 232 -0.89 -7.06 23.37
C GLU A 232 0.07 -7.87 22.51
N LYS A 233 -0.45 -8.89 21.82
CA LYS A 233 0.36 -9.80 21.00
C LYS A 233 0.35 -9.33 19.55
N PRO A 234 1.53 -9.27 18.90
CA PRO A 234 1.59 -9.04 17.47
C PRO A 234 0.86 -10.16 16.69
N PHE A 235 0.22 -9.81 15.59
CA PHE A 235 -0.42 -10.78 14.69
C PHE A 235 0.47 -11.05 13.46
N CYS A 236 0.35 -12.25 12.91
CA CYS A 236 1.07 -12.65 11.70
C CYS A 236 0.35 -12.10 10.46
N VAL A 237 1.11 -11.50 9.54
CA VAL A 237 0.59 -11.04 8.23
C VAL A 237 0.87 -12.02 7.10
N GLY A 238 1.49 -13.17 7.39
CA GLY A 238 1.90 -14.14 6.38
C GLY A 238 3.07 -13.66 5.53
N ARG A 239 3.17 -14.15 4.29
CA ARG A 239 4.33 -13.91 3.39
C ARG A 239 4.14 -12.68 2.48
N VAL A 240 3.82 -11.53 3.06
CA VAL A 240 3.64 -10.26 2.33
C VAL A 240 4.95 -9.82 1.67
N LYS A 241 4.92 -9.60 0.35
CA LYS A 241 6.06 -9.04 -0.41
C LYS A 241 6.00 -7.51 -0.49
N LYS A 242 4.80 -6.93 -0.62
CA LYS A 242 4.59 -5.49 -0.77
C LYS A 242 3.58 -5.00 0.26
N MET A 243 3.94 -4.00 1.05
CA MET A 243 3.11 -3.49 2.14
C MET A 243 2.98 -1.97 2.07
N TRP A 244 1.74 -1.47 2.03
CA TRP A 244 1.41 -0.05 1.94
C TRP A 244 0.52 0.34 3.12
N LEU A 245 1.03 1.16 4.04
CA LEU A 245 0.30 1.64 5.21
C LEU A 245 0.09 3.15 5.12
N LEU A 246 -1.18 3.58 5.07
CA LEU A 246 -1.56 4.96 4.83
C LEU A 246 -2.39 5.53 6.00
N GLY A 247 -2.07 6.75 6.42
CA GLY A 247 -2.73 7.43 7.52
C GLY A 247 -2.50 6.74 8.86
N TYR A 248 -3.54 6.61 9.69
CA TYR A 248 -3.47 5.93 10.99
C TYR A 248 -3.10 4.44 10.87
N ALA A 249 -3.19 3.84 9.67
CA ALA A 249 -2.76 2.47 9.44
C ALA A 249 -1.24 2.28 9.57
N VAL A 250 -0.45 3.36 9.50
CA VAL A 250 0.99 3.32 9.78
C VAL A 250 1.26 2.76 11.19
N GLY A 251 0.47 3.15 12.19
CA GLY A 251 0.59 2.65 13.56
C GLY A 251 0.42 1.13 13.69
N VAL A 252 -0.32 0.50 12.79
CA VAL A 252 -0.61 -0.95 12.82
C VAL A 252 0.66 -1.78 12.68
N ILE A 253 1.71 -1.26 12.03
CA ILE A 253 2.99 -1.97 11.87
C ILE A 253 3.61 -2.39 13.21
N THR A 254 3.35 -1.62 14.28
CA THR A 254 3.84 -1.91 15.64
C THR A 254 3.23 -3.16 16.25
N LYS A 255 2.12 -3.64 15.67
CA LYS A 255 1.38 -4.83 16.10
C LYS A 255 1.51 -5.99 15.12
N MET A 256 2.37 -5.87 14.11
CA MET A 256 2.64 -6.96 13.17
C MET A 256 3.87 -7.75 13.59
N SER A 257 3.82 -9.08 13.49
CA SER A 257 5.00 -9.93 13.56
C SER A 257 5.65 -10.02 12.17
N LEU A 258 6.78 -9.33 11.99
CA LEU A 258 7.45 -9.17 10.69
C LEU A 258 8.83 -9.84 10.59
N GLU A 259 9.32 -10.48 11.66
CA GLU A 259 10.69 -11.04 11.71
C GLU A 259 10.95 -12.08 10.61
N ASP A 260 9.98 -12.98 10.39
CA ASP A 260 10.02 -13.99 9.33
C ASP A 260 9.31 -13.55 8.04
N CYS A 261 8.86 -12.29 7.98
CA CYS A 261 8.19 -11.75 6.80
C CYS A 261 9.22 -11.26 5.76
N GLY A 262 9.10 -11.77 4.53
CA GLY A 262 9.88 -11.33 3.38
C GLY A 262 9.32 -10.06 2.74
N VAL A 263 9.04 -9.01 3.52
CA VAL A 263 8.53 -7.73 2.98
C VAL A 263 9.60 -7.11 2.10
N GLU A 264 9.48 -7.21 0.79
CA GLU A 264 10.45 -6.66 -0.16
C GLU A 264 10.27 -5.14 -0.33
N HIS A 265 9.02 -4.66 -0.36
CA HIS A 265 8.68 -3.24 -0.52
C HIS A 265 7.77 -2.75 0.61
N LEU A 266 8.24 -1.79 1.40
CA LEU A 266 7.50 -1.16 2.48
C LEU A 266 7.27 0.33 2.17
N VAL A 267 6.01 0.75 2.15
CA VAL A 267 5.59 2.14 1.97
C VAL A 267 4.79 2.59 3.18
N LEU A 268 5.24 3.64 3.87
CA LEU A 268 4.54 4.28 4.97
C LEU A 268 4.27 5.75 4.62
N ALA A 269 3.02 6.19 4.70
CA ALA A 269 2.66 7.59 4.49
C ALA A 269 1.69 8.08 5.57
N ALA A 270 2.09 9.12 6.30
CA ALA A 270 1.31 9.72 7.37
C ALA A 270 1.21 11.23 7.19
N TYR A 271 0.02 11.73 6.87
CA TYR A 271 -0.26 13.13 6.57
C TYR A 271 -0.43 13.98 7.83
N LYS A 272 -0.63 13.35 9.00
CA LYS A 272 -0.75 14.04 10.29
C LYS A 272 0.20 13.44 11.32
N LYS A 273 0.61 14.26 12.29
CA LYS A 273 1.54 13.84 13.35
C LYS A 273 0.95 12.69 14.19
N GLU A 274 -0.35 12.75 14.46
CA GLU A 274 -1.07 11.78 15.30
C GLU A 274 -1.09 10.38 14.68
N GLU A 275 -0.98 10.26 13.36
CA GLU A 275 -1.03 9.00 12.61
C GLU A 275 0.17 8.08 12.89
N ILE A 276 1.27 8.65 13.40
CA ILE A 276 2.47 7.89 13.81
C ILE A 276 2.68 7.87 15.33
N ALA A 277 1.74 8.36 16.13
CA ALA A 277 1.91 8.48 17.59
C ALA A 277 2.28 7.12 18.23
N SER A 278 1.54 6.06 17.90
CA SER A 278 1.79 4.69 18.38
C SER A 278 3.15 4.11 17.95
N VAL A 279 3.69 4.56 16.81
CA VAL A 279 5.03 4.21 16.34
C VAL A 279 6.09 4.89 17.21
N LEU A 280 5.92 6.18 17.48
CA LEU A 280 6.86 6.96 18.27
C LEU A 280 6.90 6.57 19.75
N GLU A 281 5.77 6.07 20.28
CA GLU A 281 5.63 5.51 21.63
C GLU A 281 6.44 4.22 21.85
N GLN A 282 6.91 3.55 20.78
CA GLN A 282 7.75 2.36 20.93
C GLN A 282 9.09 2.74 21.57
N GLU A 283 9.37 2.21 22.77
CA GLU A 283 10.64 2.44 23.46
C GLU A 283 11.83 1.82 22.72
N LYS A 284 11.60 0.66 22.08
CA LYS A 284 12.62 -0.09 21.36
C LYS A 284 12.31 -0.10 19.87
N PRO A 285 13.33 0.01 19.00
CA PRO A 285 13.12 -0.17 17.57
C PRO A 285 12.52 -1.55 17.27
N PHE A 286 11.51 -1.60 16.40
CA PHE A 286 10.88 -2.86 15.98
C PHE A 286 11.40 -3.33 14.62
N CYS A 287 11.30 -4.63 14.36
CA CYS A 287 11.71 -5.24 13.10
C CYS A 287 10.63 -5.07 12.04
N VAL A 288 11.03 -4.81 10.79
CA VAL A 288 10.14 -4.71 9.62
C VAL A 288 10.38 -5.83 8.60
N GLY A 289 11.11 -6.87 8.99
CA GLY A 289 11.50 -7.98 8.11
C GLY A 289 12.62 -7.60 7.14
N ARG A 290 12.73 -8.35 6.04
CA ARG A 290 13.81 -8.22 5.05
C ARG A 290 13.48 -7.21 3.93
N VAL A 291 13.40 -5.93 4.30
CA VAL A 291 13.05 -4.83 3.40
C VAL A 291 14.15 -4.50 2.40
N LYS A 292 13.85 -4.64 1.10
CA LYS A 292 14.72 -4.20 -0.01
C LYS A 292 14.44 -2.75 -0.41
N THR A 293 13.17 -2.34 -0.41
CA THR A 293 12.75 -0.99 -0.77
C THR A 293 11.89 -0.39 0.34
N MET A 294 12.30 0.77 0.86
CA MET A 294 11.58 1.48 1.90
C MET A 294 11.27 2.91 1.45
N GLU A 295 10.00 3.29 1.48
CA GLU A 295 9.54 4.64 1.17
C GLU A 295 8.75 5.20 2.35
N LEU A 296 9.23 6.33 2.91
CA LEU A 296 8.58 7.01 4.02
C LEU A 296 8.19 8.43 3.58
N GLY A 297 6.88 8.72 3.62
CA GLY A 297 6.32 10.00 3.22
C GLY A 297 5.74 10.80 4.37
N TYR A 298 5.95 12.12 4.35
CA TYR A 298 5.38 13.08 5.29
C TYR A 298 5.80 12.75 6.74
N TYR A 299 4.90 12.76 7.73
CA TYR A 299 5.24 12.41 9.11
C TYR A 299 5.79 10.98 9.25
N ALA A 300 5.53 10.06 8.32
CA ALA A 300 6.08 8.70 8.38
C ALA A 300 7.61 8.67 8.28
N VAL A 301 8.26 9.75 7.83
CA VAL A 301 9.71 9.91 7.94
C VAL A 301 10.18 9.79 9.40
N GLY A 302 9.39 10.28 10.37
CA GLY A 302 9.66 10.12 11.80
C GLY A 302 9.75 8.67 12.28
N ALA A 303 9.02 7.75 11.62
CA ALA A 303 8.99 6.33 11.97
C ALA A 303 10.37 5.65 11.83
N ILE A 304 11.26 6.18 10.97
CA ILE A 304 12.58 5.58 10.75
C ILE A 304 13.41 5.46 12.04
N THR A 305 13.18 6.36 13.01
CA THR A 305 13.88 6.36 14.31
C THR A 305 13.46 5.21 15.22
N ARG A 306 12.36 4.54 14.89
CA ARG A 306 11.77 3.42 15.63
C ARG A 306 11.82 2.11 14.87
N ILE A 307 12.43 2.09 13.69
CA ILE A 307 12.62 0.86 12.90
C ILE A 307 14.05 0.37 13.09
N SER A 308 14.21 -0.92 13.42
CA SER A 308 15.52 -1.56 13.47
C SER A 308 16.02 -1.85 12.05
N LEU A 309 17.02 -1.09 11.59
CA LEU A 309 17.62 -1.24 10.26
C LEU A 309 19.03 -1.84 10.25
N LYS A 310 19.59 -2.15 11.43
CA LYS A 310 21.02 -2.50 11.57
C LYS A 310 21.44 -3.71 10.70
N ASP A 311 20.58 -4.71 10.63
CA ASP A 311 20.83 -5.96 9.89
C ASP A 311 20.07 -6.00 8.56
N CYS A 312 19.54 -4.86 8.10
CA CYS A 312 18.87 -4.74 6.81
C CYS A 312 19.85 -4.42 5.68
N GLU A 313 19.67 -5.10 4.55
CA GLU A 313 20.31 -4.77 3.27
C GLU A 313 19.28 -4.11 2.35
N ILE A 314 19.20 -2.78 2.42
CA ILE A 314 18.21 -1.99 1.68
C ILE A 314 18.77 -1.64 0.31
N GLU A 315 18.08 -2.04 -0.75
CA GLU A 315 18.42 -1.63 -2.11
C GLU A 315 18.04 -0.18 -2.39
N TYR A 316 16.91 0.29 -1.86
CA TYR A 316 16.40 1.66 -2.08
C TYR A 316 15.69 2.23 -0.86
N LEU A 317 16.18 3.35 -0.32
CA LEU A 317 15.57 4.13 0.75
C LEU A 317 15.14 5.50 0.21
N SER A 318 13.85 5.81 0.31
CA SER A 318 13.28 7.10 -0.11
C SER A 318 12.59 7.79 1.05
N LEU A 319 12.96 9.04 1.32
CA LEU A 319 12.32 9.89 2.32
C LEU A 319 11.80 11.15 1.65
N ILE A 320 10.51 11.45 1.84
CA ILE A 320 9.85 12.61 1.24
C ILE A 320 9.17 13.40 2.35
N ALA A 321 9.53 14.67 2.52
CA ALA A 321 8.94 15.52 3.56
C ALA A 321 8.77 16.96 3.08
N SER A 322 7.52 17.35 2.83
CA SER A 322 7.18 18.68 2.31
C SER A 322 7.07 19.80 3.34
N GLU A 323 7.16 19.47 4.63
CA GLU A 323 7.04 20.44 5.72
C GLU A 323 8.10 20.14 6.79
N GLU A 324 8.59 21.18 7.47
CA GLU A 324 9.56 21.03 8.57
C GLU A 324 9.03 20.10 9.67
N ALA A 325 7.73 20.17 9.94
CA ALA A 325 7.07 19.36 10.97
C ALA A 325 7.19 17.85 10.71
N HIS A 326 7.26 17.42 9.44
CA HIS A 326 7.39 16.01 9.05
C HIS A 326 8.68 15.35 9.55
N VAL A 327 9.76 16.13 9.64
CA VAL A 327 11.09 15.65 10.05
C VAL A 327 11.47 16.07 11.47
N ALA A 328 10.66 16.89 12.13
CA ALA A 328 10.96 17.47 13.43
C ALA A 328 11.32 16.43 14.50
N GLU A 329 10.67 15.25 14.48
CA GLU A 329 11.00 14.17 15.41
C GLU A 329 12.39 13.56 15.16
N VAL A 330 12.75 13.38 13.88
CA VAL A 330 14.07 12.85 13.51
C VAL A 330 15.17 13.84 13.87
N LEU A 331 14.94 15.13 13.64
CA LEU A 331 15.93 16.17 13.87
C LEU A 331 16.21 16.44 15.35
N LYS A 332 15.26 16.12 16.25
CA LYS A 332 15.45 16.18 17.71
C LYS A 332 16.41 15.12 18.25
N GLN A 333 16.68 14.05 17.49
CA GLN A 333 17.61 13.02 17.93
C GLN A 333 18.99 13.62 18.15
N GLU A 334 19.55 13.42 19.34
CA GLU A 334 20.91 13.87 19.68
C GLU A 334 21.96 12.99 18.98
N ASN A 335 21.72 11.68 18.96
CA ASN A 335 22.63 10.69 18.43
C ASN A 335 22.19 10.24 17.03
N PRO A 336 23.13 10.12 16.06
CA PRO A 336 22.81 9.56 14.77
C PRO A 336 22.32 8.10 14.87
N PHE A 337 21.28 7.74 14.10
CA PHE A 337 20.78 6.37 14.05
C PHE A 337 21.41 5.59 12.88
N CYS A 338 21.49 4.26 13.05
CA CYS A 338 22.03 3.37 12.02
C CYS A 338 20.94 3.02 11.00
N VAL A 339 21.30 3.02 9.71
CA VAL A 339 20.40 2.65 8.61
C VAL A 339 20.80 1.38 7.87
N GLY A 340 21.69 0.58 8.47
CA GLY A 340 22.19 -0.65 7.88
C GLY A 340 23.00 -0.39 6.61
N ARG A 341 22.98 -1.35 5.69
CA ARG A 341 23.62 -1.23 4.37
C ARG A 341 22.58 -0.76 3.37
N VAL A 342 22.78 0.41 2.77
CA VAL A 342 21.84 0.98 1.81
C VAL A 342 22.52 1.28 0.49
N LYS A 343 22.04 0.65 -0.59
CA LYS A 343 22.61 0.80 -1.93
C LYS A 343 22.20 2.12 -2.59
N ASN A 344 20.95 2.55 -2.45
CA ASN A 344 20.48 3.81 -3.03
C ASN A 344 19.66 4.58 -2.00
N MET A 345 19.94 5.87 -1.85
CA MET A 345 19.19 6.80 -1.00
C MET A 345 18.69 7.98 -1.83
N ARG A 346 17.43 8.36 -1.61
CA ARG A 346 16.83 9.58 -2.17
C ARG A 346 16.09 10.34 -1.08
N PHE A 347 16.50 11.57 -0.81
CA PHE A 347 15.78 12.47 0.11
C PHE A 347 15.29 13.71 -0.64
N GLU A 348 14.00 13.99 -0.47
CA GLU A 348 13.31 15.10 -1.12
C GLU A 348 12.83 16.13 -0.08
N GLU A 349 13.02 17.40 -0.38
CA GLU A 349 12.55 18.54 0.42
C GLU A 349 13.14 18.54 1.84
N TYR A 350 12.36 18.73 2.90
CA TYR A 350 12.87 18.75 4.28
C TYR A 350 13.51 17.43 4.71
N ALA A 351 13.26 16.32 4.00
CA ALA A 351 13.91 15.05 4.26
C ALA A 351 15.42 15.10 4.03
N VAL A 352 15.92 16.08 3.25
CA VAL A 352 17.35 16.32 3.11
C VAL A 352 18.01 16.58 4.47
N GLY A 353 17.31 17.20 5.43
CA GLY A 353 17.79 17.41 6.79
C GLY A 353 18.09 16.12 7.56
N VAL A 354 17.35 15.04 7.27
CA VAL A 354 17.45 13.75 7.98
C VAL A 354 18.84 13.13 7.85
N ILE A 355 19.55 13.37 6.75
CA ILE A 355 20.89 12.82 6.52
C ILE A 355 21.89 13.19 7.64
N THR A 356 21.70 14.35 8.28
CA THR A 356 22.57 14.82 9.38
C THR A 356 22.43 13.98 10.65
N LYS A 357 21.35 13.19 10.75
CA LYS A 357 21.02 12.33 11.88
C LYS A 357 21.27 10.85 11.57
N MET A 358 21.92 10.54 10.46
CA MET A 358 22.23 9.17 10.06
C MET A 358 23.71 8.87 10.30
N SER A 359 24.01 7.69 10.84
CA SER A 359 25.38 7.19 10.94
C SER A 359 25.80 6.56 9.61
N LEU A 360 26.52 7.33 8.78
CA LEU A 360 26.88 6.93 7.40
C LEU A 360 28.39 6.73 7.16
N LYS A 361 29.25 6.99 8.15
CA LYS A 361 30.71 7.00 7.96
C LYS A 361 31.25 5.70 7.36
N ASP A 362 30.73 4.58 7.82
CA ASP A 362 31.16 3.23 7.40
C ASP A 362 30.22 2.63 6.33
N CYS A 363 29.33 3.42 5.77
CA CYS A 363 28.39 2.97 4.74
C CYS A 363 29.00 3.05 3.33
N GLU A 364 28.60 2.10 2.49
CA GLU A 364 28.90 2.08 1.05
C GLU A 364 27.61 2.32 0.27
N ILE A 365 27.48 3.53 -0.27
CA ILE A 365 26.28 4.01 -0.95
C ILE A 365 26.54 3.98 -2.46
N GLY A 366 25.75 3.17 -3.17
CA GLY A 366 25.79 3.09 -4.64
C GLY A 366 25.28 4.37 -5.31
N ARG A 367 24.22 4.99 -4.79
CA ARG A 367 23.69 6.28 -5.25
C ARG A 367 23.08 7.09 -4.11
N LEU A 368 23.51 8.34 -3.94
CA LEU A 368 22.89 9.32 -3.06
C LEU A 368 22.25 10.43 -3.90
N VAL A 369 20.95 10.68 -3.71
CA VAL A 369 20.21 11.77 -4.34
C VAL A 369 19.62 12.67 -3.26
N LEU A 370 19.98 13.95 -3.29
CA LEU A 370 19.36 14.99 -2.47
C LEU A 370 18.70 16.00 -3.39
N ASP A 371 17.42 16.25 -3.21
CA ASP A 371 16.65 17.21 -4.00
C ASP A 371 15.89 18.15 -3.07
N ALA A 372 16.07 19.46 -3.26
CA ALA A 372 15.36 20.46 -2.48
C ALA A 372 14.97 21.65 -3.36
N THR A 373 13.67 21.92 -3.43
CA THR A 373 13.10 23.02 -4.20
C THR A 373 13.12 24.37 -3.48
N GLY A 374 13.13 24.37 -2.14
CA GLY A 374 13.19 25.56 -1.28
C GLY A 374 14.46 25.66 -0.43
N ARG A 375 14.81 26.87 0.00
CA ARG A 375 16.01 27.14 0.83
C ARG A 375 15.87 26.60 2.25
N GLU A 376 14.64 26.67 2.76
CA GLU A 376 14.18 26.20 4.06
C GLU A 376 14.36 24.69 4.23
N HIS A 377 14.23 23.91 3.15
CA HIS A 377 14.40 22.45 3.13
C HIS A 377 15.79 21.99 3.60
N VAL A 378 16.81 22.83 3.38
CA VAL A 378 18.21 22.54 3.73
C VAL A 378 18.71 23.37 4.91
N ALA A 379 17.85 24.19 5.52
CA ALA A 379 18.25 25.11 6.58
C ALA A 379 18.92 24.38 7.75
N GLU A 380 18.39 23.23 8.16
CA GLU A 380 18.94 22.45 9.27
C GLU A 380 20.34 21.90 8.97
N VAL A 381 20.56 21.42 7.75
CA VAL A 381 21.89 20.96 7.31
C VAL A 381 22.90 22.10 7.35
N LEU A 382 22.46 23.30 6.95
CA LEU A 382 23.33 24.47 6.83
C LEU A 382 23.62 25.16 8.17
N LYS A 383 22.85 24.85 9.23
CA LYS A 383 23.15 25.25 10.61
C LYS A 383 24.26 24.42 11.26
N GLN A 384 24.59 23.24 10.72
CA GLN A 384 25.62 22.37 11.29
C GLN A 384 26.96 23.12 11.35
N GLU A 385 27.56 23.19 12.54
CA GLU A 385 28.89 23.81 12.70
C GLU A 385 29.96 22.95 12.02
N LYS A 386 29.88 21.63 12.26
CA LYS A 386 30.80 20.65 11.71
C LYS A 386 30.18 19.94 10.51
N PRO A 387 30.94 19.70 9.43
CA PRO A 387 30.46 18.87 8.35
C PRO A 387 30.08 17.46 8.82
N PHE A 388 29.01 16.89 8.26
CA PHE A 388 28.67 15.49 8.46
C PHE A 388 29.32 14.61 7.38
N CYS A 389 29.56 13.33 7.68
CA CYS A 389 30.18 12.39 6.75
C CYS A 389 29.12 11.52 6.07
N VAL A 390 29.17 11.38 4.75
CA VAL A 390 28.29 10.49 3.96
C VAL A 390 28.93 9.16 3.58
N GLY A 391 30.09 8.83 4.16
CA GLY A 391 30.79 7.58 3.89
C GLY A 391 31.35 7.51 2.47
N ARG A 392 31.34 6.29 1.90
CA ARG A 392 31.78 6.03 0.53
C ARG A 392 30.57 6.09 -0.41
N VAL A 393 30.60 6.99 -1.38
CA VAL A 393 29.50 7.22 -2.32
C VAL A 393 30.00 7.01 -3.74
N LYS A 394 29.39 6.09 -4.49
CA LYS A 394 29.76 5.82 -5.89
C LYS A 394 29.14 6.84 -6.85
N LYS A 395 27.88 7.23 -6.64
CA LYS A 395 27.18 8.24 -7.45
C LYS A 395 26.47 9.23 -6.55
N MET A 396 26.68 10.52 -6.76
CA MET A 396 26.03 11.56 -5.98
C MET A 396 25.32 12.54 -6.91
N LYS A 397 24.05 12.85 -6.60
CA LYS A 397 23.28 13.88 -7.30
C LYS A 397 22.68 14.86 -6.30
N LEU A 398 23.04 16.13 -6.43
CA LEU A 398 22.51 17.23 -5.63
C LEU A 398 21.74 18.18 -6.55
N THR A 399 20.44 18.34 -6.33
CA THR A 399 19.56 19.16 -7.18
C THR A 399 18.87 20.27 -6.39
N GLY A 400 18.74 21.44 -7.01
CA GLY A 400 18.08 22.57 -6.37
C GLY A 400 18.91 23.17 -5.23
N TYR A 401 18.25 23.60 -4.16
CA TYR A 401 18.90 24.08 -2.94
C TYR A 401 19.71 22.99 -2.22
N ALA A 402 19.49 21.70 -2.53
CA ALA A 402 20.30 20.61 -1.99
C ALA A 402 21.75 20.69 -2.47
N ALA A 403 22.05 21.39 -3.57
CA ALA A 403 23.42 21.70 -3.96
C ALA A 403 24.21 22.36 -2.81
N SER A 404 23.59 23.29 -2.08
CA SER A 404 24.25 23.99 -0.97
C SER A 404 24.67 23.08 0.18
N VAL A 405 24.11 21.87 0.31
CA VAL A 405 24.50 20.89 1.34
C VAL A 405 25.96 20.48 1.23
N ILE A 406 26.55 20.56 0.03
CA ILE A 406 27.96 20.18 -0.18
C ILE A 406 28.93 20.97 0.69
N THR A 407 28.58 22.19 1.12
CA THR A 407 29.44 23.02 2.00
C THR A 407 29.48 22.53 3.45
N LYS A 408 28.58 21.60 3.81
CA LYS A 408 28.46 21.01 5.15
C LYS A 408 28.64 19.50 5.12
N MET A 409 29.19 18.96 4.05
CA MET A 409 29.36 17.53 3.86
C MET A 409 30.84 17.19 3.66
N THR A 410 31.23 16.03 4.19
CA THR A 410 32.52 15.39 3.93
C THR A 410 32.28 14.00 3.36
N ILE A 411 33.20 13.58 2.50
CA ILE A 411 33.20 12.27 1.87
C ILE A 411 34.40 11.50 2.45
N HIS A 412 34.27 10.19 2.59
CA HIS A 412 35.37 9.36 3.10
C HIS A 412 36.63 9.54 2.23
N GLU A 413 37.81 9.61 2.85
CA GLU A 413 39.08 9.92 2.17
C GLU A 413 39.42 8.92 1.05
N ASP A 414 39.18 7.63 1.28
CA ASP A 414 39.38 6.57 0.29
C ASP A 414 38.28 6.48 -0.79
N ASN A 415 37.33 7.42 -0.84
CA ASN A 415 36.24 7.34 -1.79
C ASN A 415 36.69 7.74 -3.20
N THR A 416 36.33 6.92 -4.18
CA THR A 416 36.45 7.25 -5.61
C THR A 416 35.06 7.28 -6.25
N MET A 417 34.52 8.47 -6.45
CA MET A 417 33.20 8.67 -7.09
C MET A 417 33.27 8.34 -8.57
N ALA A 418 32.27 7.59 -9.05
CA ALA A 418 32.07 7.37 -10.48
C ALA A 418 31.31 8.52 -11.14
N GLU A 419 30.40 9.18 -10.42
CA GLU A 419 29.57 10.27 -10.93
C GLU A 419 29.23 11.25 -9.81
N PHE A 420 29.49 12.54 -10.03
CA PHE A 420 29.06 13.66 -9.19
C PHE A 420 28.31 14.67 -10.06
N ASP A 421 27.01 14.79 -9.82
CA ASP A 421 26.11 15.69 -10.56
C ASP A 421 25.54 16.74 -9.60
N LEU A 422 25.95 17.99 -9.77
CA LEU A 422 25.46 19.12 -8.99
C LEU A 422 24.72 20.07 -9.91
N ARG A 423 23.42 20.24 -9.68
CA ARG A 423 22.56 21.12 -10.49
C ARG A 423 21.83 22.10 -9.61
N GLY A 424 21.93 23.37 -9.95
CA GLY A 424 21.19 24.45 -9.32
C GLY A 424 21.07 25.62 -10.27
N ARG A 425 20.07 26.47 -10.04
CA ARG A 425 20.05 27.82 -10.60
C ARG A 425 20.99 28.71 -9.78
N GLU A 426 21.31 29.89 -10.28
CA GLU A 426 22.23 30.84 -9.64
C GLU A 426 21.89 31.06 -8.15
N ASP A 427 20.61 31.29 -7.84
CA ASP A 427 20.11 31.47 -6.46
C ASP A 427 20.35 30.27 -5.55
N HIS A 428 20.28 29.05 -6.10
CA HIS A 428 20.54 27.81 -5.37
C HIS A 428 22.04 27.62 -5.05
N LEU A 429 22.91 28.23 -5.85
CA LEU A 429 24.37 28.06 -5.81
C LEU A 429 25.10 29.21 -5.09
N CYS A 430 24.41 30.31 -4.79
CA CYS A 430 24.98 31.50 -4.13
C CYS A 430 25.78 31.20 -2.86
N ARG A 431 25.46 30.12 -2.12
CA ARG A 431 26.20 29.72 -0.92
C ARG A 431 27.56 29.11 -1.27
N ILE A 432 27.61 28.26 -2.29
CA ILE A 432 28.85 27.66 -2.79
C ILE A 432 29.75 28.72 -3.42
N LEU A 433 29.17 29.66 -4.17
CA LEU A 433 29.94 30.73 -4.81
C LEU A 433 30.66 31.67 -3.83
N LYS A 434 30.17 31.75 -2.59
CA LYS A 434 30.79 32.52 -1.49
C LYS A 434 31.95 31.81 -0.82
N GLU A 435 32.09 30.51 -1.05
CA GLU A 435 33.20 29.75 -0.51
C GLU A 435 34.52 30.13 -1.20
N GLY A 436 35.63 29.91 -0.51
CA GLY A 436 36.96 30.06 -1.10
C GLY A 436 37.16 29.08 -2.26
N ASP A 437 38.10 29.40 -3.14
CA ASP A 437 38.49 28.44 -4.19
C ASP A 437 39.13 27.21 -3.55
N ASN A 438 38.85 26.02 -4.09
CA ASN A 438 39.32 24.73 -3.58
C ASN A 438 39.00 24.44 -2.09
N SER A 439 37.93 25.04 -1.55
CA SER A 439 37.55 24.85 -0.13
C SER A 439 36.65 23.64 0.10
N ILE A 440 35.92 23.19 -0.93
CA ILE A 440 34.96 22.07 -0.83
C ILE A 440 35.63 20.80 -1.35
N ASN A 441 36.00 19.88 -0.46
CA ASN A 441 36.69 18.66 -0.86
C ASN A 441 35.70 17.55 -1.31
N LEU A 442 35.84 17.08 -2.55
CA LEU A 442 35.09 15.94 -3.10
C LEU A 442 35.93 14.65 -3.17
N GLY A 443 37.24 14.74 -2.93
CA GLY A 443 38.15 13.60 -3.08
C GLY A 443 38.35 13.20 -4.54
N ARG A 444 38.38 11.89 -4.81
CA ARG A 444 38.69 11.34 -6.14
C ARG A 444 37.43 11.11 -6.97
N ILE A 445 37.45 11.50 -8.24
CA ILE A 445 36.32 11.36 -9.17
C ILE A 445 36.83 10.77 -10.49
N ARG A 446 36.10 9.82 -11.07
CA ARG A 446 36.47 9.24 -12.37
C ARG A 446 36.35 10.27 -13.49
N THR A 447 37.27 10.23 -14.46
CA THR A 447 37.25 11.08 -15.65
C THR A 447 35.89 10.97 -16.37
N GLY A 448 35.28 12.12 -16.69
CA GLY A 448 33.93 12.22 -17.28
C GLY A 448 32.77 12.05 -16.27
N GLY A 449 33.07 11.82 -14.99
CA GLY A 449 32.10 11.67 -13.92
C GLY A 449 31.67 12.97 -13.25
N LEU A 450 32.39 14.08 -13.46
CA LEU A 450 32.09 15.39 -12.87
C LEU A 450 31.14 16.19 -13.76
N ARG A 451 29.95 16.53 -13.24
CA ARG A 451 28.94 17.36 -13.91
C ARG A 451 28.51 18.47 -12.97
N VAL A 452 29.13 19.64 -13.12
CA VAL A 452 28.86 20.82 -12.28
C VAL A 452 28.90 22.08 -13.15
N PRO A 453 28.21 23.17 -12.78
CA PRO A 453 28.36 24.45 -13.47
C PRO A 453 29.80 24.96 -13.40
N GLU A 454 30.29 25.60 -14.47
CA GLU A 454 31.69 26.07 -14.56
C GLU A 454 32.11 26.98 -13.40
N GLU A 455 31.24 27.90 -13.00
CA GLU A 455 31.48 28.83 -11.89
C GLU A 455 31.72 28.13 -10.54
N ILE A 456 31.22 26.90 -10.41
CA ILE A 456 31.34 26.06 -9.22
C ILE A 456 32.60 25.20 -9.26
N LYS A 457 33.13 24.83 -10.43
CA LYS A 457 34.32 23.97 -10.54
C LYS A 457 35.49 24.51 -9.70
N ARG A 458 35.79 25.81 -9.80
CA ARG A 458 36.86 26.47 -9.03
C ARG A 458 36.69 26.41 -7.50
N LYS A 459 35.47 26.17 -7.00
CA LYS A 459 35.17 26.05 -5.57
C LYS A 459 35.43 24.66 -5.02
N LEU A 460 35.52 23.67 -5.91
CA LEU A 460 35.67 22.26 -5.57
C LEU A 460 37.14 21.85 -5.63
N ARG A 461 37.59 21.13 -4.61
CA ARG A 461 38.86 20.41 -4.59
C ARG A 461 38.61 18.94 -4.89
N TYR A 462 39.15 18.45 -6.00
CA TYR A 462 39.01 17.06 -6.40
C TYR A 462 40.23 16.60 -7.22
N THR A 463 40.37 15.29 -7.34
CA THR A 463 41.38 14.65 -8.19
C THR A 463 40.67 13.80 -9.23
N LEU A 464 40.92 14.05 -10.52
CA LEU A 464 40.42 13.17 -11.57
C LEU A 464 41.26 11.90 -11.66
N VAL A 465 40.60 10.76 -11.80
CA VAL A 465 41.25 9.46 -11.94
C VAL A 465 40.71 8.67 -13.12
N ASP A 466 41.57 7.90 -13.78
CA ASP A 466 41.20 7.03 -14.89
C ASP A 466 40.44 5.76 -14.43
N GLY A 467 40.17 4.85 -15.36
CA GLY A 467 39.49 3.57 -15.07
C GLY A 467 40.27 2.65 -14.14
N GLU A 468 41.59 2.82 -14.04
CA GLU A 468 42.49 2.07 -13.15
C GLU A 468 42.74 2.79 -11.82
N GLY A 469 42.22 4.00 -11.66
CA GLY A 469 42.35 4.82 -10.45
C GLY A 469 43.63 5.67 -10.41
N ARG A 470 44.36 5.81 -11.52
CA ARG A 470 45.55 6.66 -11.62
C ARG A 470 45.12 8.10 -11.83
N GLU A 471 45.84 9.05 -11.23
CA GLU A 471 45.56 10.47 -11.37
C GLU A 471 45.76 10.93 -12.81
N VAL A 472 44.83 11.74 -13.30
CA VAL A 472 44.87 12.36 -14.63
C VAL A 472 44.87 13.87 -14.42
N LEU A 473 45.78 14.57 -15.10
CA LEU A 473 45.78 16.03 -15.12
C LEU A 473 44.53 16.51 -15.86
N GLU A 474 43.84 17.50 -15.30
CA GLU A 474 42.87 18.25 -16.10
C GLU A 474 43.64 18.98 -17.19
N GLU A 475 43.22 18.80 -18.45
CA GLU A 475 43.69 19.67 -19.53
C GLU A 475 43.21 21.09 -19.19
N GLU A 476 44.15 21.95 -18.78
CA GLU A 476 43.92 23.39 -18.74
C GLU A 476 43.58 23.81 -20.18
N ASN A 477 42.32 24.19 -20.42
CA ASN A 477 41.97 24.93 -21.63
C ASN A 477 42.63 26.30 -21.51
N ASP A 478 43.90 26.37 -21.89
CA ASP A 478 44.59 27.59 -22.26
C ASP A 478 43.93 28.15 -23.54
N GLU A 479 42.76 28.79 -23.40
CA GLU A 479 42.43 29.90 -24.28
C GLU A 479 43.10 31.15 -23.72
N GLU A 480 44.43 31.16 -23.81
CA GLU A 480 45.24 32.37 -23.78
C GLU A 480 44.73 33.36 -24.84
N GLU A 481 44.43 34.56 -24.36
CA GLU A 481 44.53 35.85 -25.05
C GLU A 481 44.94 35.78 -26.53
N ARG A 482 43.98 36.02 -27.43
CA ARG A 482 44.27 36.58 -28.75
C ARG A 482 43.40 37.78 -29.06
N PHE A 483 43.98 38.93 -28.66
CA PHE A 483 43.91 40.30 -29.21
C PHE A 483 42.55 40.96 -29.47
#